data_AF-A0A1S7DQX1-F1
#
_entry.id   AF-A0A1S7DQX1-F1
#
_cell.length_a   1.000
_cell.length_b   1.000
_cell.length_c   1.000
_cell.angle_alpha   90.00
_cell.angle_beta   90.00
_cell.angle_gamma   90.00
#
_symmetry.space_group_name_H-M   'P 1'
#
loop_
_entity.id
_entity.type
_entity.pdbx_description
1 polymer ?
#
loop_
_entity_poly.entity_id
_entity_poly.type
_entity_poly.pdbx_seq_one_letter_code
_entity_poly.pdbx_strand_id
1 'polypeptide(L)' 'MNFRKLKISYLFQNNKKRPKILLSGKWLNTAGFEIGESVKVEVFKNKIIIRNEN' A
#
# COMPACT_ATOMS: atom_id res chain seq x y z
N MET A 1 -15.90 -5.87 -8.15
CA MET A 1 -14.63 -5.96 -7.41
C MET A 1 -13.49 -5.63 -8.36
N ASN A 2 -12.77 -4.52 -8.14
CA ASN A 2 -11.69 -4.09 -9.03
C ASN A 2 -10.34 -4.49 -8.44
N PHE A 3 -9.53 -5.21 -9.23
CA PHE A 3 -8.18 -5.60 -8.83
C PHE A 3 -7.14 -4.83 -9.63
N ARG A 4 -6.11 -4.34 -8.93
CA ARG A 4 -4.91 -3.81 -9.57
C ARG A 4 -3.75 -4.76 -9.31
N LYS A 5 -3.12 -5.23 -10.39
CA LYS A 5 -1.87 -5.98 -10.30
C LYS A 5 -0.73 -4.99 -10.07
N LEU A 6 -0.03 -5.15 -8.96
CA LEU A 6 1.12 -4.33 -8.61
C LEU A 6 2.37 -5.20 -8.63
N LYS A 7 3.49 -4.60 -9.01
CA LYS A 7 4.80 -5.25 -8.93
C LYS A 7 5.47 -4.87 -7.61
N ILE A 8 5.96 -5.87 -6.89
CA ILE A 8 6.87 -5.62 -5.76
C ILE A 8 8.19 -5.16 -6.36
N SER A 9 8.58 -3.92 -6.06
CA SER A 9 9.89 -3.37 -6.37
C SER A 9 10.79 -3.45 -5.13
N TYR A 10 11.97 -2.84 -5.19
CA TYR A 10 12.84 -2.72 -4.04
C TYR A 10 13.16 -1.26 -3.73
N LEU A 11 13.36 -1.00 -2.44
CA LEU A 11 14.03 0.19 -1.92
C LEU A 11 15.43 -0.25 -1.48
N PHE A 12 16.45 0.54 -1.78
CA PHE A 12 17.77 0.36 -1.18
C PHE A 12 17.86 1.15 0.12
N GLN A 13 18.07 0.47 1.23
CA GLN A 13 18.16 1.07 2.56
C GLN A 13 19.19 0.32 3.41
N ASN A 14 20.10 1.05 4.05
CA ASN A 14 21.16 0.48 4.90
C ASN A 14 21.96 -0.64 4.20
N ASN A 15 22.43 -0.37 2.97
CA ASN A 15 23.13 -1.33 2.11
C ASN A 15 22.38 -2.63 1.80
N LYS A 16 21.05 -2.67 1.97
CA LYS A 16 20.22 -3.85 1.70
C LYS A 16 19.02 -3.50 0.83
N LYS A 17 18.59 -4.44 -0.01
CA LYS A 17 17.33 -4.34 -0.76
C LYS A 17 16.17 -4.73 0.16
N ARG A 18 15.15 -3.88 0.24
CA ARG A 18 13.92 -4.11 0.99
C ARG A 18 12.73 -4.13 0.03
N PRO A 19 11.74 -5.02 0.22
CA PRO A 19 10.56 -5.05 -0.64
C PRO A 19 9.77 -3.74 -0.50
N LYS A 20 9.30 -3.21 -1.63
CA LYS A 20 8.49 -2.00 -1.71
C LYS A 20 7.27 -2.27 -2.58
N ILE A 21 6.09 -1.94 -2.06
CA ILE A 21 4.84 -1.88 -2.82
C ILE A 21 4.49 -0.40 -2.96
N LEU A 22 4.29 0.06 -4.20
CA LEU A 22 3.85 1.43 -4.46
C LEU A 22 2.33 1.44 -4.70
N LEU A 23 1.61 2.13 -3.83
CA LEU A 23 0.19 2.44 -3.98
C LEU A 23 0.08 3.92 -4.32
N SER A 24 -0.19 4.23 -5.58
CA SER A 24 -0.35 5.62 -6.03
C SER A 24 -1.33 5.73 -7.20
N GLY A 25 -1.96 6.90 -7.32
CA GLY A 25 -2.83 7.27 -8.41
C GLY A 25 -4.27 7.59 -7.98
N LYS A 26 -5.03 8.20 -8.89
CA LYS A 26 -6.41 8.69 -8.68
C LYS A 26 -7.37 7.66 -8.08
N TRP A 27 -7.08 6.37 -8.29
CA TRP A 27 -7.90 5.27 -7.78
C TRP A 27 -7.88 5.14 -6.26
N LEU A 28 -6.85 5.63 -5.58
CA LEU A 28 -6.82 5.68 -4.11
C LEU A 28 -7.83 6.69 -3.58
N ASN A 29 -7.89 7.88 -4.18
CA ASN A 29 -8.92 8.88 -3.85
C ASN A 29 -10.33 8.32 -4.10
N THR A 30 -10.55 7.65 -5.24
CA THR A 30 -11.83 6.99 -5.53
C THR A 30 -12.17 5.88 -4.53
N ALA A 31 -11.16 5.26 -3.91
CA ALA A 31 -11.32 4.25 -2.88
C ALA A 31 -11.47 4.85 -1.46
N GLY A 32 -11.54 6.18 -1.33
CA GLY A 32 -11.72 6.86 -0.04
C GLY A 32 -10.44 6.99 0.79
N PHE A 33 -9.26 6.97 0.15
CA PHE A 33 -7.99 7.29 0.79
C PHE A 33 -7.57 8.71 0.39
N GLU A 34 -7.58 9.64 1.32
CA GLU A 34 -7.19 11.03 1.09
C GLU A 34 -5.78 11.34 1.60
N ILE A 35 -5.20 12.42 1.08
CA ILE A 35 -3.87 12.87 1.47
C ILE A 35 -3.97 13.48 2.87
N GLY A 36 -3.13 13.01 3.79
CA GLY A 36 -3.10 13.47 5.18
C GLY A 36 -3.87 12.59 6.15
N GLU A 37 -4.61 11.59 5.65
CA GLU A 37 -5.32 10.63 6.50
C GLU A 37 -4.40 9.53 7.03
N SER A 38 -4.78 8.99 8.19
CA SER A 38 -4.14 7.79 8.75
C SER A 38 -4.83 6.54 8.22
N VAL A 39 -4.03 5.51 7.97
CA VAL A 39 -4.52 4.21 7.50
C VAL A 39 -4.15 3.13 8.49
N LYS A 40 -5.06 2.19 8.69
CA LYS A 40 -4.78 0.98 9.46
C LYS A 40 -4.28 -0.12 8.53
N VAL A 41 -3.15 -0.70 8.91
CA VAL A 41 -2.51 -1.81 8.18
C VAL A 41 -2.52 -3.05 9.04
N GLU A 42 -3.22 -4.08 8.59
CA GLU A 42 -3.28 -5.38 9.25
C GLU A 42 -2.44 -6.38 8.46
N VAL A 43 -1.47 -6.99 9.13
CA VAL A 43 -0.48 -7.88 8.52
C VAL A 43 -0.71 -9.32 8.97
N PHE A 44 -0.85 -10.20 8.00
CA PHE A 44 -0.99 -11.64 8.17
C PHE A 44 0.03 -12.37 7.29
N LYS A 45 0.19 -13.68 7.49
CA LYS A 45 0.97 -14.51 6.56
C LYS A 45 0.37 -14.42 5.15
N ASN A 46 1.17 -13.97 4.19
CA ASN A 46 0.80 -13.82 2.76
C ASN A 46 -0.38 -12.85 2.47
N LYS A 47 -0.79 -12.01 3.43
CA LYS A 47 -1.93 -11.10 3.26
C LYS A 47 -1.69 -9.80 4.04
N ILE A 48 -1.95 -8.69 3.37
CA ILE A 48 -1.97 -7.36 3.98
C ILE A 48 -3.34 -6.76 3.67
N ILE A 49 -3.99 -6.18 4.68
CA ILE A 49 -5.22 -5.41 4.53
C ILE A 49 -4.90 -3.96 4.90
N ILE A 50 -5.30 -3.03 4.04
CA ILE A 50 -5.15 -1.59 4.27
C ILE A 50 -6.55 -1.00 4.22
N ARG A 51 -6.91 -0.23 5.26
CA ARG A 51 -8.21 0.43 5.39
C ARG A 51 -8.03 1.82 5.97
N ASN A 52 -8.93 2.73 5.62
CA ASN A 52 -9.00 4.03 6.28
C ASN A 52 -9.42 3.83 7.76
N GLU A 53 -8.98 4.72 8.65
CA GLU A 53 -9.38 4.72 10.07
C GLU A 53 -10.66 5.52 10.35
N ASN A 54 -11.24 6.17 9.32
CA ASN A 54 -12.53 6.85 9.39
C ASN A 54 -13.73 5.91 9.61
#